data_AF-A0A242AML4-F1
#
_entry.id   AF-A0A242AML4-F1
#
_cell.length_a   1.000
_cell.length_b   1.000
_cell.length_c   1.000
_cell.angle_alpha   90.00
_cell.angle_beta   90.00
_cell.angle_gamma   90.00
#
_symmetry.space_group_name_H-M   'P 1'
#
loop_
_entity.id
_entity.type
_entity.pdbx_description
1 polymer ?
#
loop_
_entity_poly.entity_id
_entity_poly.type
_entity_poly.pdbx_seq_one_letter_code
_entity_poly.pdbx_strand_id
1 'polypeptide(L)'
;MHLCGVRYDYSATQFYKAIKRKKISLKRIHVKDDGSTGQKLQIIHLLELLSSSGVRICDNGSFYNLSFDKAIRTSKMIIALTCVRTENQFAPQSLLALNGTTNKKLSKSLLESHEVVKIEKVKIGTNNISKTIFEKTV
;
A
#
# COMPACT_ATOMS: atom_id res chain seq x y z
N MET A 1 -10.02 9.44 -0.59
CA MET A 1 -9.61 8.07 -1.00
C MET A 1 -8.13 8.10 -1.38
N HIS A 2 -7.25 7.51 -0.57
CA HIS A 2 -5.80 7.63 -0.75
C HIS A 2 -5.15 6.47 -1.52
N LEU A 3 -5.73 5.27 -1.48
CA LEU A 3 -5.09 4.08 -2.05
C LEU A 3 -5.09 4.09 -3.60
N CYS A 4 -6.24 4.33 -4.23
CA CYS A 4 -6.36 4.35 -5.70
C CYS A 4 -5.88 5.66 -6.35
N GLY A 5 -5.43 6.63 -5.57
CA GLY A 5 -4.93 7.91 -6.08
C GLY A 5 -5.96 8.85 -6.69
N VAL A 6 -7.23 8.47 -6.80
CA VAL A 6 -8.29 9.30 -7.41
C VAL A 6 -9.19 9.95 -6.36
N ARG A 7 -9.78 11.10 -6.71
CA ARG A 7 -10.92 11.68 -6.00
C ARG A 7 -12.19 11.03 -6.53
N TYR A 8 -13.12 10.70 -5.64
CA TYR A 8 -14.46 10.26 -6.01
C TYR A 8 -15.44 11.24 -5.41
N ASP A 9 -16.52 11.57 -6.14
CA ASP A 9 -17.51 12.56 -5.67
C ASP A 9 -18.20 12.16 -4.36
N TYR A 10 -18.15 10.87 -4.01
CA TYR A 10 -18.74 10.32 -2.81
C TYR A 10 -17.70 9.69 -1.88
N SER A 11 -18.18 9.13 -0.76
CA SER A 11 -17.32 8.46 0.22
C SER A 11 -16.58 7.24 -0.36
N ALA A 12 -15.46 6.86 0.28
CA ALA A 12 -14.72 5.66 -0.06
C ALA A 12 -15.59 4.38 0.06
N THR A 13 -16.48 4.33 1.03
CA THR A 13 -17.45 3.23 1.21
C THR A 13 -18.40 3.12 0.02
N GLN A 14 -18.90 4.25 -0.49
CA GLN A 14 -19.77 4.27 -1.67
C GLN A 14 -19.00 3.89 -2.94
N PHE A 15 -17.75 4.34 -3.08
CA PHE A 15 -16.87 3.92 -4.16
C PHE A 15 -16.69 2.39 -4.18
N TYR A 16 -16.30 1.81 -3.04
CA TYR A 16 -16.11 0.36 -2.91
C TYR A 16 -17.38 -0.41 -3.25
N LYS A 17 -18.54 0.02 -2.73
CA LYS A 17 -19.84 -0.59 -3.05
C LYS A 17 -20.16 -0.49 -4.54
N ALA A 18 -19.84 0.63 -5.19
CA ALA A 18 -20.07 0.83 -6.63
C ALA A 18 -19.20 -0.11 -7.49
N ILE A 19 -17.92 -0.27 -7.14
CA ILE A 19 -17.02 -1.24 -7.81
C ILE A 19 -17.56 -2.66 -7.64
N LYS A 20 -17.87 -3.08 -6.40
CA LYS A 20 -18.36 -4.44 -6.11
C LYS A 20 -19.63 -4.78 -6.90
N ARG A 21 -20.48 -3.79 -7.14
CA ARG A 21 -21.72 -3.93 -7.92
C ARG A 21 -21.54 -3.75 -9.42
N LYS A 22 -20.33 -3.49 -9.91
CA LYS A 22 -20.04 -3.11 -11.32
C LYS A 22 -20.87 -1.90 -11.80
N LYS A 23 -21.18 -0.96 -10.90
CA LYS A 23 -22.00 0.25 -11.16
C LYS A 23 -21.20 1.55 -10.96
N ILE A 24 -19.88 1.49 -11.09
CA ILE A 24 -19.05 2.68 -10.96
C ILE A 24 -19.21 3.58 -12.19
N SER A 25 -19.43 4.88 -11.97
CA SER A 25 -19.47 5.87 -13.04
C SER A 25 -18.12 6.56 -13.14
N LEU A 26 -17.48 6.47 -14.30
CA LEU A 26 -16.20 7.14 -14.57
C LEU A 26 -16.31 8.66 -14.49
N LYS A 27 -17.49 9.24 -14.79
CA LYS A 27 -17.76 10.68 -14.66
C LYS A 27 -17.62 11.20 -13.22
N ARG A 28 -17.64 10.31 -12.24
CA ARG A 28 -17.53 10.63 -10.81
C ARG A 28 -16.12 10.44 -10.27
N ILE A 29 -15.17 10.02 -11.11
CA ILE A 29 -13.78 9.77 -10.77
C ILE A 29 -12.96 10.93 -11.33
N HIS A 30 -12.19 11.57 -10.46
CA HIS A 30 -11.40 12.74 -10.81
C HIS A 30 -9.94 12.53 -10.44
N VAL A 31 -9.06 13.07 -11.27
CA VAL A 31 -7.64 13.22 -10.94
C VAL A 31 -7.53 14.20 -9.78
N LYS A 32 -6.59 13.97 -8.87
CA LYS A 32 -6.27 14.92 -7.81
C LYS A 32 -5.33 15.99 -8.34
N ASP A 33 -5.50 17.20 -7.84
CA ASP A 33 -4.71 18.36 -8.24
C ASP A 33 -3.27 18.32 -7.69
N ASP A 34 -2.99 17.41 -6.74
CA ASP A 34 -1.68 17.23 -6.09
C ASP A 34 -0.69 16.36 -6.89
N GLY A 35 -1.07 15.89 -8.08
CA GLY A 35 -0.25 15.01 -8.93
C GLY A 35 -0.07 13.58 -8.41
N SER A 36 -0.58 13.25 -7.22
CA SER A 36 -0.43 11.93 -6.61
C SER A 36 -1.20 10.82 -7.35
N THR A 37 -2.21 11.20 -8.14
CA THR A 37 -2.96 10.25 -8.98
C THR A 37 -2.05 9.57 -9.99
N GLY A 38 -1.28 10.34 -10.77
CA GLY A 38 -0.43 9.80 -11.83
C GLY A 38 0.62 8.84 -11.26
N GLN A 39 1.29 9.25 -10.18
CA GLN A 39 2.27 8.42 -9.49
C GLN A 39 1.68 7.09 -9.02
N LYS A 40 0.49 7.10 -8.41
CA LYS A 40 -0.17 5.88 -7.93
C LYS A 40 -0.64 4.99 -9.06
N LEU A 41 -1.20 5.54 -10.13
CA LEU A 41 -1.66 4.78 -11.28
C LEU A 41 -0.51 4.11 -12.04
N GLN A 42 0.66 4.76 -12.10
CA GLN A 42 1.86 4.17 -12.71
C GLN A 42 2.32 2.89 -12.03
N ILE A 43 2.04 2.72 -10.73
CA ILE A 43 2.55 1.59 -9.94
C ILE A 43 1.47 0.65 -9.40
N ILE A 44 0.19 0.96 -9.58
CA ILE A 44 -0.90 0.17 -8.96
C ILE A 44 -0.91 -1.29 -9.42
N HIS A 45 -0.47 -1.54 -10.65
CA HIS A 45 -0.33 -2.88 -11.23
C HIS A 45 0.75 -3.72 -10.53
N LEU A 46 1.66 -3.10 -9.79
CA LEU A 46 2.74 -3.76 -9.05
C LEU A 46 2.32 -4.17 -7.62
N LEU A 47 1.08 -3.89 -7.20
CA LEU A 47 0.62 -4.13 -5.82
C LEU A 47 0.85 -5.58 -5.35
N GLU A 48 0.73 -6.56 -6.25
CA GLU A 48 0.95 -7.98 -5.94
C GLU A 48 2.38 -8.30 -5.50
N LEU A 49 3.35 -7.46 -5.87
CA LEU A 49 4.74 -7.60 -5.40
C LEU A 49 4.85 -7.42 -3.88
N LEU A 50 3.94 -6.67 -3.24
CA LEU A 50 3.94 -6.46 -1.80
C LEU A 50 3.43 -7.66 -0.99
N SER A 51 2.90 -8.68 -1.66
CA SER A 51 2.55 -9.98 -1.06
C SER A 51 3.42 -11.13 -1.58
N SER A 52 4.58 -10.83 -2.17
CA SER A 52 5.50 -11.81 -2.76
C SER A 52 6.78 -11.95 -1.93
N SER A 53 7.60 -12.97 -2.22
CA SER A 53 8.93 -13.13 -1.61
C SER A 53 9.81 -11.89 -1.83
N GLY A 54 10.70 -11.58 -0.88
CA GLY A 54 11.63 -10.46 -0.99
C GLY A 54 10.99 -9.10 -0.73
N VAL A 55 9.86 -9.05 -0.02
CA VAL A 55 9.36 -7.83 0.60
C VAL A 55 10.09 -7.56 1.92
N ARG A 56 10.09 -6.29 2.32
CA ARG A 56 10.72 -5.81 3.54
C ARG A 56 9.74 -4.97 4.34
N ILE A 57 9.88 -5.00 5.66
CA ILE A 57 9.12 -4.17 6.59
C ILE A 57 10.01 -3.02 7.05
N CYS A 58 9.52 -1.80 6.89
CA CYS A 58 10.12 -0.60 7.45
C CYS A 58 9.42 -0.22 8.75
N ASP A 59 10.19 0.34 9.68
CA ASP A 59 9.66 0.96 10.89
C ASP A 59 9.02 2.33 10.58
N ASN A 60 8.63 3.06 11.62
CA ASN A 60 7.96 4.33 11.46
C ASN A 60 8.86 5.36 10.76
N GLY A 61 8.22 6.30 10.09
CA GLY A 61 8.93 7.42 9.49
C GLY A 61 8.03 8.29 8.65
N SER A 62 8.65 9.08 7.79
CA SER A 62 7.96 10.00 6.91
C SER A 62 8.46 9.89 5.48
N PHE A 63 7.61 10.21 4.53
CA PHE A 63 7.96 10.33 3.11
C PHE A 63 7.14 11.46 2.50
N TYR A 64 7.80 12.51 2.00
CA TYR A 64 7.18 13.81 1.73
C TYR A 64 6.41 14.32 2.96
N ASN A 65 5.11 14.57 2.83
CA ASN A 65 4.23 15.08 3.89
C ASN A 65 3.42 13.96 4.57
N LEU A 66 3.80 12.69 4.37
CA LEU A 66 3.10 11.52 4.91
C LEU A 66 3.93 10.87 6.00
N SER A 67 3.42 10.86 7.23
CA SER A 67 3.94 10.04 8.32
C SER A 67 3.24 8.68 8.37
N PHE A 68 3.99 7.64 8.72
CA PHE A 68 3.53 6.26 8.82
C PHE A 68 4.20 5.52 9.98
N ASP A 69 3.51 4.51 10.50
CA ASP A 69 4.01 3.70 11.63
C ASP A 69 4.78 2.46 11.16
N LYS A 70 4.42 1.92 10.00
CA LYS A 70 5.11 0.84 9.30
C LYS A 70 5.00 1.05 7.80
N ALA A 71 5.89 0.43 7.02
CA ALA A 71 5.66 0.27 5.59
C ALA A 71 6.08 -1.11 5.11
N ILE A 72 5.34 -1.66 4.15
CA ILE A 72 5.73 -2.86 3.41
C ILE A 72 6.31 -2.37 2.09
N ARG A 73 7.53 -2.76 1.74
CA ARG A 73 8.13 -2.37 0.46
C ARG A 73 8.77 -3.54 -0.27
N THR A 74 8.88 -3.41 -1.58
CA THR A 74 9.71 -4.30 -2.39
C THR A 74 11.20 -4.16 -2.01
N SER A 75 11.98 -5.24 -2.07
CA SER A 75 13.45 -5.16 -1.82
C SER A 75 14.14 -4.17 -2.75
N LYS A 76 13.73 -4.14 -4.04
CA LYS A 76 14.25 -3.21 -5.05
C LYS A 76 13.77 -1.75 -4.89
N MET A 77 13.03 -1.43 -3.83
CA MET A 77 12.51 -0.09 -3.56
C MET A 77 11.78 0.52 -4.76
N ILE A 78 10.87 -0.25 -5.36
CA ILE A 78 10.05 0.19 -6.50
C ILE A 78 8.75 0.80 -5.98
N ILE A 79 8.09 0.09 -5.04
CA ILE A 79 6.86 0.52 -4.39
C ILE A 79 6.92 0.26 -2.88
N ALA A 80 6.13 1.04 -2.13
CA ALA A 80 5.84 0.81 -0.72
C ALA A 80 4.37 1.05 -0.39
N LEU A 81 3.82 0.27 0.54
CA LEU A 81 2.52 0.48 1.16
C LEU A 81 2.75 0.91 2.61
N THR A 82 2.47 2.18 2.90
CA THR A 82 2.53 2.68 4.27
C THR A 82 1.31 2.24 5.05
N CYS A 83 1.50 2.04 6.34
CA CYS A 83 0.46 1.65 7.27
C CYS A 83 0.48 2.53 8.52
N VAL A 84 -0.71 2.75 9.07
CA VAL A 84 -0.91 3.42 10.36
C VAL A 84 -1.34 2.42 11.41
N ARG A 85 -0.93 2.64 12.65
CA ARG A 85 -1.30 1.83 13.80
C ARG A 85 -2.80 1.98 14.07
N THR A 86 -3.43 0.85 14.34
CA THR A 86 -4.77 0.74 14.91
C THR A 86 -4.66 -0.03 16.22
N GLU A 87 -5.76 -0.26 16.94
CA GLU A 87 -5.76 -0.89 18.28
C GLU A 87 -4.91 -2.16 18.34
N ASN A 88 -5.08 -3.08 17.38
CA ASN A 88 -4.41 -4.40 17.41
C ASN A 88 -3.58 -4.72 16.15
N GLN A 89 -3.52 -3.82 15.17
CA GLN A 89 -2.89 -4.11 13.87
C GLN A 89 -2.43 -2.84 13.15
N PHE A 90 -1.84 -3.00 11.97
CA PHE A 90 -1.49 -1.88 11.08
C PHE A 90 -2.41 -1.87 9.86
N ALA A 91 -3.09 -0.75 9.63
CA ALA A 91 -4.00 -0.58 8.50
C ALA A 91 -3.29 0.13 7.33
N PRO A 92 -3.46 -0.34 6.08
CA PRO A 92 -2.94 0.35 4.90
C PRO A 92 -3.43 1.79 4.80
N GLN A 93 -2.50 2.72 4.57
CA GLN A 93 -2.74 4.15 4.50
C GLN A 93 -2.51 4.69 3.08
N SER A 94 -1.36 4.39 2.46
CA SER A 94 -1.00 4.94 1.15
C SER A 94 -0.03 4.05 0.38
N LEU A 95 -0.26 3.90 -0.93
CA LEU A 95 0.69 3.32 -1.86
C LEU A 95 1.63 4.41 -2.41
N LEU A 96 2.94 4.17 -2.36
CA LEU A 96 4.02 5.08 -2.74
C LEU A 96 4.80 4.52 -3.94
N ALA A 97 5.05 5.37 -4.93
CA ALA A 97 6.01 5.12 -6.00
C ALA A 97 7.38 5.57 -5.54
N LEU A 98 8.32 4.61 -5.50
CA LEU A 98 9.71 4.84 -5.12
C LEU A 98 10.63 4.86 -6.35
N ASN A 99 10.25 4.16 -7.43
CA ASN A 99 10.93 4.19 -8.74
C ASN A 99 10.55 5.45 -9.54
N GLY A 100 11.15 6.58 -9.19
CA GLY A 100 10.88 7.86 -9.88
C GLY A 100 11.36 9.08 -9.12
N THR A 101 11.85 8.89 -7.89
CA THR A 101 12.49 9.96 -7.12
C THR A 101 13.93 10.15 -7.60
N THR A 102 14.09 10.81 -8.74
CA THR A 102 15.39 11.18 -9.30
C THR A 102 16.18 12.18 -8.45
N ASN A 103 15.62 12.72 -7.34
CA ASN A 103 16.25 13.87 -6.68
C ASN A 103 15.97 14.11 -5.18
N LYS A 104 15.58 13.13 -4.35
CA LYS A 104 15.34 13.41 -2.92
C LYS A 104 15.82 12.27 -2.04
N LYS A 105 16.56 12.61 -0.97
CA LYS A 105 16.95 11.74 0.14
C LYS A 105 15.79 10.78 0.42
N LEU A 106 15.92 9.52 -0.02
CA LEU A 106 15.03 8.45 0.43
C LEU A 106 15.03 8.55 1.95
N SER A 107 13.84 8.66 2.54
CA SER A 107 13.77 8.80 3.99
C SER A 107 14.52 7.65 4.62
N LYS A 108 15.37 7.96 5.61
CA LYS A 108 16.19 6.97 6.31
C LYS A 108 15.35 5.77 6.78
N SER A 109 14.09 6.05 7.14
CA SER A 109 13.08 5.06 7.54
C SER A 109 12.69 4.05 6.46
N LEU A 110 12.84 4.35 5.17
CA LEU A 110 12.62 3.38 4.08
C LEU A 110 13.88 2.57 3.76
N LEU A 111 15.06 3.06 4.11
CA LEU A 111 16.33 2.34 3.93
C LEU A 111 16.48 1.26 5.01
N GLU A 112 16.30 1.64 6.27
CA GLU A 112 16.28 0.73 7.41
C GLU A 112 15.04 -0.16 7.34
N SER A 113 15.27 -1.48 7.27
CA SER A 113 14.18 -2.42 7.02
C SER A 113 14.55 -3.85 7.41
N HIS A 114 13.52 -4.60 7.75
CA HIS A 114 13.58 -5.99 8.17
C HIS A 114 13.13 -6.89 7.04
N GLU A 115 13.80 -8.02 6.88
CA GLU A 115 13.36 -9.04 5.94
C GLU A 115 12.06 -9.69 6.43
N VAL A 116 11.12 -9.90 5.52
CA VAL A 116 9.92 -10.69 5.83
C VAL A 116 10.28 -12.16 5.79
N VAL A 117 10.00 -12.87 6.89
CA VAL A 117 10.23 -14.32 7.01
C VAL A 117 8.99 -15.14 6.66
N LYS A 118 7.78 -14.56 6.79
CA LYS A 118 6.53 -15.26 6.55
C LYS A 118 5.44 -14.31 6.07
N ILE A 119 4.64 -14.75 5.09
CA ILE A 119 3.43 -14.08 4.61
C ILE A 119 2.29 -15.07 4.63
N GLU A 120 1.21 -14.72 5.33
CA GLU A 120 0.02 -15.54 5.43
C GLU A 120 -1.22 -14.77 4.97
N LYS A 121 -2.08 -15.46 4.23
CA LYS A 121 -3.42 -14.98 3.92
C LYS A 121 -4.39 -15.55 4.94
N VAL A 122 -4.97 -14.68 5.75
CA VAL A 122 -5.98 -15.06 6.76
C VAL A 122 -7.35 -14.56 6.32
N LYS A 123 -8.37 -15.41 6.43
CA LYS A 123 -9.75 -15.02 6.21
C LYS A 123 -10.34 -14.45 7.51
N ILE A 124 -10.60 -13.15 7.52
CA ILE A 124 -11.19 -12.45 8.67
C ILE A 124 -12.57 -13.05 8.98
N GLY A 125 -12.83 -13.38 10.25
CA GLY A 125 -14.11 -13.91 10.72
C GLY A 125 -14.28 -15.43 10.60
N THR A 126 -13.26 -16.16 10.14
CA THR A 126 -13.23 -17.63 10.21
C THR A 126 -12.03 -18.04 11.04
N ASN A 127 -12.24 -18.78 12.12
CA ASN A 127 -11.26 -18.88 13.21
C ASN A 127 -9.88 -19.43 12.86
N ASN A 128 -9.60 -20.10 11.73
CA ASN A 128 -8.28 -20.77 11.58
C ASN A 128 -7.80 -21.11 10.15
N ILE A 129 -8.33 -20.51 9.08
CA ILE A 129 -7.81 -20.82 7.73
C ILE A 129 -6.80 -19.75 7.32
N SER A 130 -5.52 -20.01 7.64
CA SER A 130 -4.39 -19.31 7.04
C SER A 130 -3.86 -20.12 5.85
N LYS A 131 -3.52 -19.43 4.77
CA LYS A 131 -2.72 -19.99 3.66
C LYS A 131 -1.38 -19.29 3.65
N THR A 132 -0.29 -20.04 3.85
CA THR A 132 1.07 -19.53 3.66
C THR A 132 1.25 -19.16 2.19
N ILE A 133 1.62 -17.91 1.94
CA ILE A 133 2.01 -17.40 0.62
C ILE A 133 3.52 -17.50 0.46
N PHE A 134 4.26 -17.22 1.53
CA PHE A 134 5.72 -17.28 1.56
C PHE A 134 6.17 -17.63 2.97
N GLU A 135 7.20 -18.46 3.07
CA GLU A 135 7.90 -18.76 4.31
C GLU A 135 9.37 -19.02 3.98
N LYS A 136 10.27 -18.32 4.68
CA LYS A 136 11.71 -18.49 4.49
C LYS A 136 12.13 -19.76 5.20
N THR A 137 12.61 -20.74 4.43
CA THR A 137 13.26 -21.93 4.98
C THR A 137 14.64 -21.53 5.49
N VAL A 138 14.94 -21.88 6.74
CA VAL A 138 16.24 -21.66 7.39
C VAL A 138 17.16 -22.82 7.09
#